data_AF-A0A2X2IYF1-F1
#
_entry.id   AF-A0A2X2IYF1-F1
#
_cell.length_a   1.000
_cell.length_b   1.000
_cell.length_c   1.000
_cell.angle_alpha   90.00
_cell.angle_beta   90.00
_cell.angle_gamma   90.00
#
_symmetry.space_group_name_H-M   'P 1'
#
loop_
_entity.id
_entity.type
_entity.pdbx_description
1 polymer ?
#
loop_
_entity_poly.entity_id
_entity_poly.type
_entity_poly.pdbx_seq_one_letter_code
_entity_poly.pdbx_strand_id
1 'polypeptide(L)'
;MLPVNNPPLSTGNVSFYRTTSIDNVHNNYLSEWVEWTKNSISGENRETAFTRLQLCLENSETSLDLSCLGLRSLPRLPDNLDEINVSNNQLSMLPELPRALKELNASSNYLHFLNYQCRWNI
;
A
#
# COMPACT_ATOMS: atom_id res chain seq x y z
N MET A 1 20.50 43.05 -31.08
CA MET A 1 21.24 41.80 -31.38
C MET A 1 21.71 41.20 -30.07
N LEU A 2 21.07 40.11 -29.62
CA LEU A 2 21.51 39.22 -28.54
C LEU A 2 21.04 37.80 -28.92
N PRO A 3 21.79 36.73 -28.56
CA PRO A 3 21.67 35.44 -29.22
C PRO A 3 20.53 34.56 -28.67
N VAL A 4 19.98 33.78 -29.59
CA VAL A 4 19.06 32.66 -29.38
C VAL A 4 19.77 31.59 -28.54
N ASN A 5 19.25 31.33 -27.34
CA ASN A 5 19.56 30.13 -26.56
C ASN A 5 18.29 29.30 -26.43
N ASN A 6 18.17 28.35 -27.35
CA ASN A 6 17.15 27.31 -27.37
C ASN A 6 17.62 26.16 -26.44
N PRO A 7 16.88 25.78 -25.38
CA PRO A 7 17.23 24.59 -24.60
C PRO A 7 16.88 23.32 -25.39
N PRO A 8 17.63 22.20 -25.22
CA PRO A 8 17.44 21.01 -26.04
C PRO A 8 16.15 20.27 -25.69
N LEU A 9 15.48 19.78 -26.74
CA LEU A 9 14.48 18.72 -26.65
C LEU A 9 15.13 17.49 -26.02
N SER A 10 14.69 17.11 -24.82
CA SER A 10 14.87 15.77 -24.29
C SER A 10 13.50 15.11 -24.17
N THR A 11 13.36 14.07 -24.98
CA THR A 11 12.23 13.18 -25.15
C THR A 11 11.95 12.36 -23.89
N GLY A 12 10.70 12.30 -23.43
CA GLY A 12 10.27 11.23 -22.50
C GLY A 12 9.21 11.64 -21.47
N ASN A 13 7.95 11.58 -21.89
CA ASN A 13 6.76 11.23 -21.12
C ASN A 13 6.15 12.19 -20.07
N VAL A 14 5.00 12.73 -20.51
CA VAL A 14 3.74 13.00 -19.77
C VAL A 14 3.80 14.01 -18.62
N SER A 15 3.61 15.28 -18.97
CA SER A 15 3.15 16.31 -18.04
C SER A 15 1.68 16.10 -17.71
N PHE A 16 1.32 15.93 -16.43
CA PHE A 16 0.05 16.46 -15.91
C PHE A 16 0.20 16.83 -14.43
N TYR A 17 0.14 18.13 -14.18
CA TYR A 17 -0.15 18.78 -12.90
C TYR A 17 -1.22 18.00 -12.13
N ARG A 18 -0.78 17.18 -11.16
CA ARG A 18 -1.65 16.56 -10.16
C ARG A 18 -1.55 17.40 -8.89
N THR A 19 -2.69 17.64 -8.29
CA THR A 19 -2.90 18.57 -7.17
C THR A 19 -2.13 18.12 -5.93
N THR A 20 -1.46 19.06 -5.26
CA THR A 20 -0.66 18.92 -4.03
C THR A 20 -1.30 18.11 -2.89
N SER A 21 -2.61 17.89 -2.90
CA SER A 21 -3.33 17.08 -1.90
C SER A 21 -3.27 15.57 -2.18
N ILE A 22 -3.38 15.15 -3.45
CA ILE A 22 -3.34 13.73 -3.84
C ILE A 22 -1.91 13.21 -3.72
N ASP A 23 -0.94 14.01 -4.16
CA ASP A 23 0.48 13.68 -4.05
C ASP A 23 0.89 13.54 -2.58
N ASN A 24 0.38 14.38 -1.67
CA ASN A 24 0.68 14.27 -0.24
C ASN A 24 0.19 12.97 0.41
N VAL A 25 -1.02 12.51 0.07
CA VAL A 25 -1.55 11.25 0.62
C VAL A 25 -0.82 10.04 0.02
N HIS A 26 -0.56 10.05 -1.29
CA HIS A 26 0.20 8.99 -1.95
C HIS A 26 1.63 8.90 -1.43
N ASN A 27 2.28 10.05 -1.22
CA ASN A 27 3.62 10.12 -0.65
C ASN A 27 3.68 9.58 0.79
N ASN A 28 2.61 9.77 1.57
CA ASN A 28 2.52 9.20 2.91
C ASN A 28 2.49 7.65 2.87
N TYR A 29 1.64 7.06 2.03
CA TYR A 29 1.60 5.59 1.85
C TYR A 29 2.93 5.02 1.37
N LEU A 30 3.53 5.63 0.33
CA LEU A 30 4.80 5.15 -0.23
C LEU A 30 5.94 5.16 0.79
N SER A 31 6.06 6.22 1.59
CA SER A 31 7.11 6.28 2.64
C SER A 31 6.94 5.20 3.69
N GLU A 32 5.71 4.94 4.15
CA GLU A 32 5.41 3.88 5.12
C GLU A 32 5.71 2.50 4.53
N TRP A 33 5.33 2.25 3.28
CA TRP A 33 5.57 0.97 2.62
C TRP A 33 7.06 0.72 2.40
N VAL A 34 7.85 1.75 2.09
CA VAL A 34 9.31 1.65 1.99
C VAL A 34 9.96 1.30 3.33
N GLU A 35 9.50 1.88 4.44
CA GLU A 35 9.98 1.49 5.76
C GLU A 35 9.53 0.06 6.13
N TRP A 36 8.31 -0.31 5.77
CA TRP A 36 7.80 -1.66 5.97
C TRP A 36 8.61 -2.71 5.18
N THR A 37 9.00 -2.45 3.93
CA THR A 37 9.84 -3.39 3.16
C THR A 37 11.24 -3.54 3.74
N LYS A 38 11.83 -2.49 4.31
CA LYS A 38 13.14 -2.56 4.98
C LYS A 38 13.12 -3.49 6.20
N ASN A 39 11.99 -3.61 6.88
CA ASN A 39 11.79 -4.50 8.02
C ASN A 39 11.47 -5.95 7.61
N SER A 40 11.82 -6.35 6.38
CA SER A 40 11.61 -7.71 5.87
C SER A 40 12.42 -8.73 6.66
N ILE A 41 11.75 -9.83 7.01
CA ILE A 41 12.38 -10.99 7.64
C ILE A 41 12.63 -12.05 6.58
N SER A 42 13.63 -12.91 6.79
CA SER A 42 13.90 -14.03 5.89
C SER A 42 12.63 -14.87 5.62
N GLY A 43 12.31 -15.05 4.34
CA GLY A 43 11.14 -15.80 3.88
C GLY A 43 9.90 -14.96 3.54
N GLU A 44 9.93 -13.64 3.73
CA GLU A 44 8.84 -12.73 3.34
C GLU A 44 9.06 -12.12 1.95
N ASN A 45 8.00 -12.06 1.14
CA ASN A 45 8.00 -11.42 -0.17
C ASN A 45 7.44 -9.99 -0.11
N ARG A 46 7.99 -9.14 0.78
CA ARG A 46 7.54 -7.75 0.96
C ARG A 46 7.72 -6.88 -0.28
N GLU A 47 8.73 -7.17 -1.09
CA GLU A 47 8.99 -6.42 -2.33
C GLU A 47 7.87 -6.63 -3.36
N THR A 48 7.38 -7.87 -3.51
CA THR A 48 6.20 -8.17 -4.33
C THR A 48 4.94 -7.51 -3.78
N ALA A 49 4.75 -7.52 -2.45
CA ALA A 49 3.63 -6.84 -1.82
C ALA A 49 3.67 -5.32 -2.09
N PHE A 50 4.84 -4.69 -2.01
CA PHE A 50 5.05 -3.29 -2.33
C PHE A 50 4.66 -2.97 -3.76
N THR A 51 5.10 -3.76 -4.73
CA THR A 51 4.71 -3.56 -6.15
C THR A 51 3.20 -3.64 -6.33
N ARG A 52 2.52 -4.60 -5.68
CA ARG A 52 1.06 -4.74 -5.79
C ARG A 52 0.31 -3.59 -5.12
N LEU A 53 0.79 -3.13 -3.96
CA LEU A 53 0.27 -1.96 -3.27
C LEU A 53 0.42 -0.69 -4.12
N GLN A 54 1.60 -0.49 -4.72
CA GLN A 54 1.87 0.65 -5.60
C GLN A 54 0.99 0.62 -6.84
N LEU A 55 0.86 -0.53 -7.52
CA LEU A 55 -0.02 -0.67 -8.68
C LEU A 55 -1.48 -0.41 -8.33
N CYS A 56 -1.95 -0.93 -7.19
CA CYS A 56 -3.29 -0.67 -6.70
C CYS A 56 -3.54 0.83 -6.49
N LEU A 57 -2.58 1.53 -5.89
CA LEU A 57 -2.70 2.96 -5.64
C LEU A 57 -2.64 3.79 -6.95
N GLU A 58 -1.68 3.50 -7.82
CA GLU A 58 -1.51 4.19 -9.11
C GLU A 58 -2.73 4.04 -10.02
N ASN A 59 -3.31 2.84 -10.07
CA ASN A 59 -4.47 2.53 -10.89
C ASN A 59 -5.80 2.81 -10.18
N SER A 60 -5.77 3.24 -8.91
CA SER A 60 -6.96 3.42 -8.06
C SER A 60 -7.86 2.18 -8.02
N GLU A 61 -7.23 1.00 -7.96
CA GLU A 61 -7.92 -0.29 -7.87
C GLU A 61 -8.69 -0.40 -6.55
N THR A 62 -9.81 -1.12 -6.59
CA THR A 62 -10.62 -1.42 -5.40
C THR A 62 -10.37 -2.82 -4.85
N SER A 63 -9.63 -3.66 -5.57
CA SER A 63 -9.30 -5.03 -5.16
C SER A 63 -7.78 -5.19 -5.02
N LEU A 64 -7.34 -5.79 -3.91
CA LEU A 64 -5.93 -5.99 -3.60
C LEU A 64 -5.64 -7.43 -3.18
N ASP A 65 -4.76 -8.09 -3.93
CA ASP A 65 -4.28 -9.44 -3.62
C ASP A 65 -2.84 -9.43 -3.09
N LEU A 66 -2.68 -9.78 -1.82
CA LEU A 66 -1.41 -10.00 -1.12
C LEU A 66 -1.27 -11.46 -0.63
N SER A 67 -2.01 -12.39 -1.21
CA SER A 67 -1.98 -13.80 -0.80
C SER A 67 -0.65 -14.49 -1.13
N CYS A 68 -0.30 -15.50 -0.32
CA CYS A 68 0.89 -16.36 -0.53
C CYS A 68 2.23 -15.61 -0.53
N LEU A 69 2.37 -14.53 0.24
CA LEU A 69 3.60 -13.72 0.30
C LEU A 69 4.43 -13.97 1.57
N GLY A 70 3.99 -14.89 2.43
CA GLY A 70 4.68 -15.22 3.69
C GLY A 70 4.67 -14.09 4.72
N LEU A 71 3.83 -13.06 4.54
CA LEU A 71 3.85 -11.83 5.32
C LEU A 71 3.48 -12.09 6.79
N ARG A 72 4.25 -11.54 7.73
CA ARG A 72 3.94 -11.60 9.18
C ARG A 72 3.22 -10.36 9.69
N SER A 73 3.30 -9.26 8.94
CA SER A 73 2.61 -8.00 9.19
C SER A 73 2.19 -7.37 7.86
N LEU A 74 1.21 -6.46 7.90
CA LEU A 74 0.83 -5.64 6.76
C LEU A 74 1.08 -4.15 7.09
N PRO A 75 1.41 -3.32 6.09
CA PRO A 75 1.42 -1.88 6.25
C PRO A 75 -0.02 -1.33 6.25
N ARG A 76 -0.19 -0.01 6.45
CA ARG A 76 -1.46 0.65 6.21
C ARG A 76 -1.90 0.46 4.75
N LEU A 77 -3.18 0.13 4.56
CA LEU A 77 -3.78 -0.14 3.26
C LEU A 77 -4.50 1.11 2.72
N PRO A 78 -4.61 1.26 1.38
CA PRO A 78 -5.39 2.32 0.76
C PRO A 78 -6.86 2.32 1.20
N ASP A 79 -7.43 3.50 1.45
CA ASP A 79 -8.77 3.65 2.02
C ASP A 79 -9.91 3.29 1.05
N ASN A 80 -9.62 3.17 -0.25
CA ASN A 80 -10.57 2.94 -1.35
C ASN A 80 -10.78 1.46 -1.71
N LEU A 81 -10.25 0.53 -0.91
CA LEU A 81 -10.37 -0.90 -1.17
C LEU A 81 -11.73 -1.46 -0.75
N ASP A 82 -12.38 -2.14 -1.68
CA ASP A 82 -13.61 -2.91 -1.49
C ASP A 82 -13.31 -4.39 -1.20
N GLU A 83 -12.21 -4.92 -1.72
CA GLU A 83 -11.85 -6.33 -1.61
C GLU A 83 -10.36 -6.50 -1.27
N ILE A 84 -10.06 -7.32 -0.27
CA ILE A 84 -8.68 -7.62 0.15
C ILE A 84 -8.50 -9.13 0.31
N ASN A 85 -7.49 -9.69 -0.36
CA ASN A 85 -7.04 -11.05 -0.14
C ASN A 85 -5.64 -11.06 0.48
N VAL A 86 -5.53 -11.49 1.72
CA VAL A 86 -4.26 -11.67 2.47
C VAL A 86 -4.09 -13.12 2.92
N SER A 87 -4.76 -14.06 2.24
CA SER A 87 -4.73 -15.46 2.59
C SER A 87 -3.36 -16.12 2.42
N ASN A 88 -3.12 -17.22 3.13
CA ASN A 88 -1.87 -17.98 3.07
C ASN A 88 -0.64 -17.13 3.39
N ASN A 89 -0.73 -16.33 4.45
CA ASN A 89 0.37 -15.58 5.01
C ASN A 89 0.64 -16.06 6.44
N GLN A 90 1.50 -15.35 7.16
CA GLN A 90 1.88 -15.66 8.54
C GLN A 90 1.43 -14.54 9.49
N LEU A 91 0.36 -13.82 9.14
CA LEU A 91 -0.10 -12.65 9.88
C LEU A 91 -0.56 -13.07 11.27
N SER A 92 -0.04 -12.39 12.29
CA SER A 92 -0.48 -12.55 13.68
C SER A 92 -1.61 -11.57 14.04
N MET A 93 -1.69 -10.46 13.32
CA MET A 93 -2.72 -9.43 13.44
C MET A 93 -2.98 -8.77 12.09
N LEU A 94 -4.13 -8.12 11.96
CA LEU A 94 -4.47 -7.26 10.82
C LEU A 94 -4.31 -5.78 11.22
N PRO A 95 -3.92 -4.90 10.27
CA PRO A 95 -3.94 -3.45 10.48
C PRO A 95 -5.39 -2.94 10.53
N GLU A 96 -5.57 -1.65 10.76
CA GLU A 96 -6.89 -1.03 10.55
C GLU A 96 -7.34 -1.25 9.10
N LEU A 97 -8.55 -1.80 8.95
CA LEU A 97 -9.12 -2.09 7.64
C LEU A 97 -9.83 -0.86 7.07
N PRO A 98 -9.82 -0.67 5.74
CA PRO A 98 -10.56 0.41 5.09
C PRO A 98 -12.04 0.36 5.43
N ARG A 99 -12.66 1.51 5.69
CA ARG A 99 -14.10 1.59 6.03
C ARG A 99 -15.02 1.12 4.90
N ALA A 100 -14.54 1.20 3.66
CA ALA A 100 -15.28 0.79 2.47
C ALA A 100 -15.19 -0.72 2.19
N LEU A 101 -14.36 -1.47 2.94
CA LEU A 101 -14.09 -2.88 2.68
C LEU A 101 -15.37 -3.73 2.79
N LYS A 102 -15.69 -4.44 1.71
CA LYS A 102 -16.83 -5.35 1.62
C LYS A 102 -16.40 -6.80 1.82
N GLU A 103 -15.23 -7.16 1.30
CA GLU A 103 -14.74 -8.54 1.33
C GLU A 103 -13.30 -8.61 1.84
N LEU A 104 -13.05 -9.49 2.81
CA LEU A 104 -11.72 -9.79 3.32
C LEU A 104 -11.51 -11.30 3.36
N ASN A 105 -10.53 -11.79 2.62
CA ASN A 105 -10.02 -13.15 2.76
C ASN A 105 -8.70 -13.14 3.52
N ALA A 106 -8.74 -13.52 4.80
CA ALA A 106 -7.56 -13.68 5.66
C ALA A 106 -7.31 -15.13 6.08
N SER A 107 -7.84 -16.10 5.32
CA SER A 107 -7.67 -17.53 5.60
C SER A 107 -6.19 -17.95 5.63
N SER A 108 -5.88 -19.04 6.34
CA SER A 108 -4.51 -19.57 6.46
C SER A 108 -3.51 -18.52 6.93
N ASN A 109 -3.82 -17.86 8.05
CA ASN A 109 -2.93 -16.97 8.80
C ASN A 109 -2.88 -17.42 10.27
N TYR A 110 -2.01 -16.80 11.08
CA TYR A 110 -1.91 -17.04 12.52
C TYR A 110 -2.64 -15.96 13.33
N LEU A 111 -3.80 -15.49 12.84
CA LEU A 111 -4.56 -14.43 13.49
C LEU A 111 -5.07 -14.92 14.85
N HIS A 112 -4.36 -14.55 15.91
CA HIS A 112 -4.84 -14.72 17.28
C HIS A 112 -5.68 -13.49 17.63
N PHE A 113 -6.96 -13.70 17.94
CA PHE A 113 -7.81 -12.64 18.49
C PHE A 113 -7.29 -12.23 19.88
N LEU A 114 -6.35 -11.30 19.96
CA LEU A 114 -6.09 -10.52 21.17
C LEU A 114 -6.95 -9.26 21.13
N ASN A 115 -8.24 -9.44 21.41
CA ASN A 115 -9.14 -8.35 21.72
C ASN A 115 -8.77 -7.76 23.10
N TYR A 116 -7.85 -6.79 23.13
CA TYR A 116 -7.69 -5.91 24.29
C TYR A 116 -7.31 -4.49 23.84
N GLN A 117 -8.17 -3.84 23.08
CA GLN A 117 -8.27 -2.38 23.13
C GLN A 117 -9.75 -1.96 23.06
N CYS A 118 -10.58 -2.50 23.97
CA CYS A 118 -11.76 -1.76 24.41
C CYS A 118 -11.30 -0.54 25.21
N ARG A 119 -10.93 0.55 24.53
CA ARG A 119 -11.05 1.90 25.09
C ARG A 119 -12.35 2.51 24.57
N TRP A 120 -13.48 2.00 25.06
CA TRP A 120 -14.68 2.82 25.13
C TRP A 120 -14.43 3.81 26.27
N ASN A 121 -14.02 5.04 25.93
CA ASN A 121 -14.15 6.15 26.86
C ASN A 121 -15.63 6.51 26.91
N ILE A 122 -16.27 6.18 28.05
CA ILE A 122 -17.48 6.85 28.54
C ILE A 122 -17.21 8.34 28.73
#